data_AF-A0A183TTK7-F1
#
_entry.id   AF-A0A183TTK7-F1
#
_cell.length_a   1.000
_cell.length_b   1.000
_cell.length_c   1.000
_cell.angle_alpha   90.00
_cell.angle_beta   90.00
_cell.angle_gamma   90.00
#
_symmetry.space_group_name_H-M   'P 1'
#
loop_
_entity.id
_entity.type
_entity.pdbx_description
1 polymer ?
#
loop_
_entity_poly.entity_id
_entity_poly.type
_entity_poly.pdbx_seq_one_letter_code
_entity_poly.pdbx_strand_id
1 'polypeptide(L)'
;MQEVCELLDVRKTHTTPYHHEDNGLVEGTNRTIHNILLAFTKDGHQHDWDVHLPFCLLAYRGMTHSSTGFTPHYLWTDRDLRLPVDLRYPLPSPEQTTPQTFATKLREHFDRHIAGTAFQIGDHVMHYYPIPPRGTSAKLHHPWRGPFAVLDVLTLTSFLQRDAIRA
;
A
#
# COMPACT_ATOMS: atom_id res chain seq x y z
N MET A 1 -19.39 -1.53 12.85
CA MET A 1 -18.10 -1.99 12.28
C MET A 1 -17.20 -2.64 13.31
N GLN A 2 -17.04 -2.08 14.53
CA GLN A 2 -16.23 -2.71 15.57
C GLN A 2 -16.75 -4.10 15.98
N GLU A 3 -18.07 -4.23 16.17
CA GLU A 3 -18.74 -5.51 16.45
C GLU A 3 -18.55 -6.56 15.34
N VAL A 4 -18.52 -6.14 14.08
CA VAL A 4 -18.27 -7.04 12.93
C VAL A 4 -16.82 -7.51 12.90
N CYS A 5 -15.87 -6.63 13.23
CA CYS A 5 -14.46 -6.98 13.34
C CYS A 5 -14.20 -7.95 14.50
N GLU A 6 -14.85 -7.75 15.65
CA GLU A 6 -14.78 -8.65 16.80
C GLU A 6 -15.38 -10.03 16.47
N LEU A 7 -16.50 -10.08 15.74
CA LEU A 7 -17.11 -11.33 15.29
C LEU A 7 -16.22 -12.13 14.33
N LEU A 8 -15.47 -11.44 13.46
CA LEU A 8 -14.62 -12.06 12.44
C LEU A 8 -13.17 -12.28 12.90
N ASP A 9 -12.85 -11.99 14.17
CA ASP A 9 -11.49 -11.98 14.71
C ASP A 9 -10.50 -11.14 13.86
N VAL A 10 -10.99 -10.01 13.34
CA VAL A 10 -10.21 -9.08 12.53
C VAL A 10 -9.77 -7.90 13.40
N ARG A 11 -8.46 -7.76 13.58
CA ARG A 11 -7.89 -6.59 14.25
C ARG A 11 -7.89 -5.37 13.30
N LYS A 12 -8.70 -4.37 13.62
CA LYS A 12 -8.69 -3.10 12.90
C LYS A 12 -7.47 -2.25 13.30
N THR A 13 -6.66 -1.86 12.32
CA THR A 13 -5.57 -0.89 12.49
C THR A 13 -6.02 0.49 12.01
N HIS A 14 -5.44 1.54 12.59
CA HIS A 14 -5.67 2.93 12.22
C HIS A 14 -4.36 3.50 11.71
N THR A 15 -4.40 4.21 10.58
CA THR A 15 -3.23 4.92 10.04
C THR A 15 -2.93 6.15 10.88
N THR A 16 -1.68 6.60 10.85
CA THR A 16 -1.30 7.81 11.57
C THR A 16 -2.03 9.02 10.98
N PRO A 17 -2.49 9.99 11.81
CA PRO A 17 -3.19 11.16 11.30
C PRO A 17 -2.33 11.93 10.28
N TYR A 18 -2.93 12.31 9.16
CA TYR A 18 -2.29 13.10 8.08
C TYR A 18 -1.14 12.44 7.33
N HIS A 19 -0.90 11.15 7.55
CA HIS A 19 0.05 10.36 6.76
C HIS A 19 -0.69 9.63 5.62
N HIS A 20 -1.09 10.38 4.60
CA HIS A 20 -1.75 9.83 3.40
C HIS A 20 -0.90 8.75 2.70
N GLU A 21 0.43 8.84 2.85
CA GLU A 21 1.39 7.87 2.36
C GLU A 21 1.15 6.44 2.92
N ASP A 22 0.62 6.31 4.16
CA ASP A 22 0.23 5.01 4.75
C ASP A 22 -0.82 4.28 3.91
N ASN A 23 -1.67 5.04 3.19
CA ASN A 23 -2.72 4.50 2.31
C ASN A 23 -2.35 4.54 0.82
N GLY A 24 -1.11 4.91 0.48
CA GLY A 24 -0.68 5.14 -0.90
C GLY A 24 -0.85 3.92 -1.81
N LEU A 25 -0.69 2.69 -1.28
CA LEU A 25 -0.91 1.46 -2.03
C LEU A 25 -2.37 1.27 -2.46
N VAL A 26 -3.32 1.61 -1.59
CA VAL A 26 -4.75 1.54 -1.89
C VAL A 26 -5.12 2.62 -2.89
N GLU A 27 -4.62 3.84 -2.70
CA GLU A 27 -4.87 4.95 -3.64
C GLU A 27 -4.30 4.65 -5.04
N GLY A 28 -3.09 4.09 -5.11
CA GLY A 28 -2.49 3.65 -6.36
C GLY A 28 -3.31 2.56 -7.04
N THR A 29 -3.78 1.57 -6.28
CA THR A 29 -4.63 0.49 -6.79
C THR A 29 -5.95 1.03 -7.32
N ASN A 30 -6.63 1.89 -6.56
CA ASN A 30 -7.89 2.50 -6.97
C ASN A 30 -7.73 3.32 -8.26
N ARG A 31 -6.62 4.06 -8.39
CA ARG A 31 -6.30 4.82 -9.60
C ARG A 31 -6.12 3.92 -10.81
N THR A 32 -5.41 2.80 -10.66
CA THR A 32 -5.22 1.83 -11.74
C THR A 32 -6.53 1.18 -12.15
N ILE A 33 -7.34 0.72 -11.19
CA ILE A 33 -8.65 0.11 -11.47
C ILE A 33 -9.57 1.12 -12.18
N HIS A 34 -9.60 2.36 -11.72
CA HIS A 34 -10.36 3.42 -12.35
C HIS A 34 -9.92 3.66 -13.80
N ASN A 35 -8.61 3.70 -14.07
CA ASN A 35 -8.10 3.87 -15.43
C ASN A 35 -8.47 2.69 -16.36
N ILE A 36 -8.47 1.47 -15.84
CA ILE A 36 -8.91 0.28 -16.58
C ILE A 36 -10.42 0.39 -16.87
N LEU A 37 -11.24 0.69 -15.84
CA LEU A 37 -12.68 0.88 -16.00
C LEU A 37 -13.01 1.94 -17.05
N LEU A 38 -12.32 3.09 -17.01
CA LEU A 38 -12.48 4.15 -18.02
C LEU A 38 -12.20 3.64 -19.44
N ALA A 39 -11.27 2.71 -19.63
CA ALA A 39 -11.01 2.14 -20.95
C ALA A 39 -12.19 1.31 -21.46
N PHE A 40 -12.92 0.62 -20.57
CA PHE A 40 -14.10 -0.18 -20.93
C PHE A 40 -15.36 0.67 -21.12
N THR A 41 -15.51 1.80 -20.43
CA THR A 41 -16.75 2.60 -20.43
C THR A 41 -16.72 3.82 -21.37
N LYS A 42 -15.68 3.98 -22.18
CA LYS A 42 -15.49 5.14 -23.09
C LYS A 42 -16.61 5.28 -24.15
N ASP A 43 -17.23 4.17 -24.57
CA ASP A 43 -18.17 4.14 -25.70
C ASP A 43 -19.65 4.29 -25.30
N GLY A 44 -19.95 5.12 -24.29
CA GLY A 44 -21.33 5.40 -23.86
C GLY A 44 -21.91 4.44 -22.81
N HIS A 45 -21.20 3.40 -22.43
CA HIS A 45 -21.58 2.39 -21.42
C HIS A 45 -21.19 2.81 -19.99
N GLN A 46 -21.26 4.11 -19.66
CA GLN A 46 -20.82 4.60 -18.33
C GLN A 46 -21.66 4.05 -17.16
N HIS A 47 -22.90 3.63 -17.43
CA HIS A 47 -23.81 3.09 -16.41
C HIS A 47 -23.59 1.59 -16.16
N ASP A 48 -22.90 0.87 -17.06
CA ASP A 48 -22.70 -0.59 -16.99
C ASP A 48 -21.32 -0.95 -16.42
N TRP A 49 -20.74 -0.06 -15.60
CA TRP A 49 -19.41 -0.23 -15.04
C TRP A 49 -19.28 -1.48 -14.16
N ASP A 50 -20.38 -1.89 -13.52
CA ASP A 50 -20.48 -3.07 -12.68
C ASP A 50 -20.39 -4.37 -13.50
N VAL A 51 -20.97 -4.39 -14.70
CA VAL A 51 -20.85 -5.50 -15.67
C VAL A 51 -19.40 -5.64 -16.15
N HIS A 52 -18.69 -4.53 -16.30
CA HIS A 52 -17.28 -4.53 -16.73
C HIS A 52 -16.29 -4.80 -15.59
N LEU A 53 -16.71 -4.69 -14.34
CA LEU A 53 -15.83 -4.82 -13.17
C LEU A 53 -15.07 -6.16 -13.11
N PRO A 54 -15.69 -7.34 -13.38
CA PRO A 54 -14.95 -8.61 -13.39
C PRO A 54 -13.83 -8.65 -14.44
N PHE A 55 -14.05 -8.07 -15.63
CA PHE A 55 -13.05 -7.99 -16.69
C PHE A 55 -11.93 -7.02 -16.32
N CYS A 56 -12.26 -5.91 -15.67
CA CYS A 56 -11.28 -4.96 -15.15
C CYS A 56 -10.38 -5.59 -14.08
N LEU A 57 -10.98 -6.36 -13.16
CA LEU A 57 -10.24 -7.09 -12.13
C LEU A 57 -9.37 -8.20 -12.73
N LEU A 58 -9.84 -8.87 -13.79
CA LEU A 58 -9.04 -9.86 -14.52
C LEU A 58 -7.81 -9.19 -15.16
N ALA A 59 -8.02 -8.08 -15.87
CA ALA A 59 -6.93 -7.31 -16.49
C ALA A 59 -5.92 -6.81 -15.44
N TYR A 60 -6.40 -6.26 -14.32
CA TYR A 60 -5.55 -5.83 -13.21
C TYR A 60 -4.70 -6.98 -12.65
N ARG A 61 -5.32 -8.15 -12.39
CA ARG A 61 -4.62 -9.33 -11.86
C ARG A 61 -3.57 -9.90 -12.81
N GLY A 62 -3.77 -9.74 -14.12
CA GLY A 62 -2.87 -10.26 -15.16
C GLY A 62 -1.81 -9.25 -15.64
N MET A 63 -1.94 -7.97 -15.30
CA MET A 63 -1.00 -6.93 -15.71
C MET A 63 0.21 -6.89 -14.77
N THR A 64 1.41 -6.74 -15.33
CA THR A 64 2.62 -6.52 -14.54
C THR A 64 2.63 -5.10 -14.00
N HIS A 65 2.83 -4.98 -12.68
CA HIS A 65 2.92 -3.68 -12.03
C HIS A 65 4.35 -3.14 -12.14
N SER A 66 4.51 -1.86 -12.46
CA SER A 66 5.83 -1.24 -12.59
C SER A 66 6.62 -1.18 -11.28
N SER A 67 5.93 -1.06 -10.13
CA SER A 67 6.56 -1.00 -8.82
C SER A 67 7.11 -2.34 -8.35
N THR A 68 6.42 -3.44 -8.67
CA THR A 68 6.79 -4.79 -8.23
C THR A 68 7.44 -5.62 -9.32
N GLY A 69 7.31 -5.26 -10.59
CA GLY A 69 7.76 -6.06 -11.75
C GLY A 69 6.91 -7.32 -12.01
N PHE A 70 6.10 -7.76 -11.05
CA PHE A 70 5.25 -8.96 -11.13
C PHE A 70 3.78 -8.63 -11.30
N THR A 71 2.99 -9.63 -11.72
CA THR A 71 1.52 -9.54 -11.73
C THR A 71 0.97 -9.77 -10.31
N PRO A 72 -0.15 -9.12 -9.93
CA PRO A 72 -0.79 -9.37 -8.63
C PRO A 72 -1.18 -10.84 -8.41
N HIS A 73 -1.61 -11.54 -9.47
CA HIS A 73 -1.93 -12.96 -9.39
C HIS A 73 -0.70 -13.82 -9.06
N TYR A 74 0.45 -13.51 -9.66
CA TYR A 74 1.70 -14.20 -9.39
C TYR A 74 2.12 -14.04 -7.93
N LEU A 75 2.07 -12.82 -7.40
CA LEU A 75 2.41 -12.54 -6.00
C LEU A 75 1.52 -13.29 -4.99
N TRP A 76 0.28 -13.61 -5.35
CA TRP A 76 -0.65 -14.34 -4.48
C TRP A 76 -0.50 -15.86 -4.58
N THR A 77 -0.24 -16.39 -5.78
CA THR A 77 -0.38 -17.84 -6.06
C THR A 77 0.91 -18.54 -6.45
N ASP A 78 2.02 -17.80 -6.62
CA ASP A 78 3.27 -18.27 -7.24
C ASP A 78 3.05 -18.88 -8.63
N ARG A 79 2.01 -18.42 -9.34
CA ARG A 79 1.62 -18.94 -10.65
C ARG A 79 1.17 -17.81 -11.55
N ASP A 80 1.47 -17.96 -12.84
CA ASP A 80 0.91 -17.08 -13.85
C ASP A 80 -0.61 -17.26 -13.95
N LEU A 81 -1.28 -16.15 -14.21
CA LEU A 81 -2.72 -16.13 -14.43
C LEU A 81 -3.04 -16.91 -15.70
N ARG A 82 -3.91 -17.93 -15.58
CA ARG A 82 -4.36 -18.71 -16.73
C ARG A 82 -5.56 -18.06 -17.41
N LEU A 83 -5.43 -17.79 -18.69
CA LEU A 83 -6.45 -17.22 -19.56
C LEU A 83 -6.99 -18.28 -20.54
N PRO A 84 -8.18 -18.10 -21.12
CA PRO A 84 -8.71 -19.03 -22.11
C PRO A 84 -7.79 -19.25 -23.33
N VAL A 85 -6.95 -18.27 -23.67
CA VAL A 85 -5.95 -18.40 -24.74
C VAL A 85 -4.90 -19.48 -24.44
N ASP A 86 -4.64 -19.76 -23.17
CA ASP A 86 -3.66 -20.77 -22.74
C ASP A 86 -4.14 -22.20 -22.99
N LEU A 87 -5.44 -22.40 -23.25
CA LEU A 87 -5.97 -23.68 -23.75
C LEU A 87 -5.41 -24.01 -25.13
N ARG A 88 -5.16 -22.97 -25.95
CA ARG A 88 -4.58 -23.10 -27.28
C ARG A 88 -3.06 -23.05 -27.26
N TYR A 89 -2.49 -22.27 -26.34
CA TYR A 89 -1.06 -22.08 -26.17
C TYR A 89 -0.65 -22.41 -24.72
N PRO A 90 -0.38 -23.69 -24.41
CA PRO A 90 -0.16 -24.11 -23.03
C PRO A 90 1.08 -23.45 -22.44
N LEU A 91 0.90 -22.83 -21.27
CA LEU A 91 2.00 -22.35 -20.44
C LEU A 91 2.80 -23.52 -19.85
N PRO A 92 4.10 -23.32 -19.58
CA PRO A 92 4.90 -24.35 -18.91
C PRO A 92 4.27 -24.78 -17.59
N SER A 93 4.48 -26.04 -17.23
CA SER A 93 4.00 -26.55 -15.94
C SER A 93 4.63 -25.74 -14.81
N PRO A 94 3.85 -25.26 -13.83
CA PRO A 94 4.40 -24.52 -12.72
C PRO A 94 5.37 -25.41 -11.96
N GLU A 95 6.56 -24.88 -11.68
CA GLU A 95 7.50 -25.51 -10.77
C GLU A 95 6.86 -25.55 -9.36
N GLN A 96 6.83 -26.72 -8.74
CA GLN A 96 6.20 -26.87 -7.43
C GLN A 96 7.11 -26.30 -6.34
N THR A 97 6.98 -25.00 -6.08
CA THR A 97 7.63 -24.33 -4.95
C THR A 97 6.72 -24.45 -3.71
N THR A 98 7.31 -24.67 -2.54
CA THR A 98 6.54 -24.63 -1.30
C THR A 98 6.18 -23.19 -0.94
N PRO A 99 5.01 -22.92 -0.33
CA PRO A 99 4.63 -21.55 0.06
C PRO A 99 5.71 -20.81 0.86
N GLN A 100 6.45 -21.53 1.72
CA GLN A 100 7.53 -20.98 2.53
C GLN A 100 8.74 -20.54 1.69
N THR A 101 9.10 -21.33 0.68
CA THR A 101 10.23 -20.98 -0.20
C THR A 101 9.87 -19.84 -1.14
N PHE A 102 8.63 -19.79 -1.63
CA PHE A 102 8.12 -18.65 -2.40
C PHE A 102 8.13 -17.36 -1.57
N ALA A 103 7.58 -17.38 -0.36
CA ALA A 103 7.55 -16.22 0.53
C ALA A 103 8.97 -15.71 0.86
N THR A 104 9.92 -16.63 1.07
CA THR A 104 11.32 -16.27 1.32
C THR A 104 11.96 -15.59 0.12
N LYS A 105 11.78 -16.14 -1.09
CA LYS A 105 12.28 -15.54 -2.35
C LYS A 105 11.67 -14.16 -2.59
N LEU A 106 10.37 -13.98 -2.39
CA LEU A 106 9.70 -12.68 -2.55
C LEU A 106 10.25 -11.66 -1.57
N ARG A 107 10.40 -12.03 -0.30
CA ARG A 107 10.97 -11.15 0.72
C ARG A 107 12.38 -10.71 0.33
N GLU A 108 13.26 -11.65 -0.02
CA GLU A 108 14.61 -11.32 -0.48
C GLU A 108 14.58 -10.41 -1.71
N HIS A 109 13.68 -10.66 -2.66
CA HIS A 109 13.54 -9.83 -3.86
C HIS A 109 13.24 -8.37 -3.53
N PHE A 110 12.28 -8.12 -2.64
CA PHE A 110 11.85 -6.76 -2.26
C PHE A 110 12.80 -6.09 -1.28
N ASP A 111 13.40 -6.85 -0.35
CA ASP A 111 14.33 -6.33 0.65
C ASP A 111 15.63 -5.79 0.02
N ARG A 112 16.02 -6.29 -1.17
CA ARG A 112 17.22 -5.81 -1.90
C ARG A 112 17.23 -4.31 -2.17
N HIS A 113 16.07 -3.66 -2.23
CA HIS A 113 15.95 -2.23 -2.56
C HIS A 113 15.61 -1.36 -1.34
N ILE A 114 15.48 -1.96 -0.15
CA ILE A 114 15.21 -1.22 1.08
C ILE A 114 16.53 -0.65 1.61
N ALA A 115 16.78 0.63 1.32
CA ALA A 115 17.83 1.42 1.95
C ALA A 115 17.17 2.54 2.78
N GLY A 116 17.06 2.33 4.09
CA GLY A 116 16.52 3.32 5.03
C GLY A 116 17.58 3.78 6.02
N THR A 117 17.60 5.07 6.34
CA THR A 117 18.36 5.60 7.47
C THR A 117 17.60 5.25 8.74
N ALA A 118 18.16 4.35 9.56
CA ALA A 118 17.53 3.98 10.83
C ALA A 118 17.78 5.10 11.86
N PHE A 119 16.72 5.82 12.23
CA PHE A 119 16.75 6.66 13.43
C PHE A 119 16.93 5.80 14.67
N GLN A 120 17.70 6.27 15.64
CA GLN A 120 17.95 5.56 16.89
C GLN A 120 17.07 6.14 18.01
N ILE A 121 16.79 5.30 19.02
CA ILE A 121 16.15 5.75 20.25
C ILE A 121 17.02 6.85 20.87
N GLY A 122 16.42 8.01 21.14
CA GLY A 122 17.09 9.21 21.64
C GLY A 122 17.40 10.27 20.58
N ASP A 123 17.22 9.98 19.28
CA ASP A 123 17.37 10.99 18.24
C ASP A 123 16.29 12.09 18.38
N HIS A 124 16.68 13.33 18.08
CA HIS A 124 15.77 14.47 18.10
C HIS A 124 15.23 14.72 16.70
N VAL A 125 13.91 14.72 16.57
CA VAL A 125 13.20 14.87 15.30
C VAL A 125 12.18 15.99 15.38
N MET A 126 11.94 16.65 14.25
CA MET A 126 10.90 17.65 14.09
C MET A 126 9.64 16.98 13.53
N HIS A 127 8.48 17.28 14.10
CA HIS A 127 7.21 16.75 13.63
C HIS A 127 6.48 17.79 12.76
N TYR A 128 6.05 17.38 11.57
CA TYR A 128 5.42 18.24 10.58
C TYR A 128 3.89 18.31 10.77
N TYR A 129 3.37 19.51 11.04
CA TYR A 129 1.96 19.83 11.19
C TYR A 129 1.51 20.83 10.11
N PRO A 130 0.96 20.38 8.98
CA PRO A 130 0.62 21.26 7.86
C PRO A 130 -0.59 22.17 8.13
N ILE A 131 -1.43 21.83 9.12
CA ILE A 131 -2.68 22.54 9.38
C ILE A 131 -2.49 23.56 10.51
N PRO A 132 -2.76 24.86 10.26
CA PRO A 132 -2.70 25.88 11.29
C PRO A 132 -3.81 25.68 12.35
N PRO A 133 -3.54 26.00 13.63
CA PRO A 133 -4.58 26.03 14.64
C PRO A 133 -5.73 26.98 14.25
N ARG A 134 -6.95 26.68 14.71
CA ARG A 134 -8.11 27.54 14.47
C ARG A 134 -7.85 28.95 15.00
N GLY A 135 -8.06 29.96 14.16
CA GLY A 135 -7.82 31.37 14.48
C GLY A 135 -6.41 31.89 14.13
N THR A 136 -5.52 31.03 13.61
CA THR A 136 -4.19 31.44 13.14
C THR A 136 -4.17 31.56 11.61
N SER A 137 -3.47 32.57 11.09
CA SER A 137 -3.28 32.74 9.64
C SER A 137 -2.39 31.63 9.09
N ALA A 138 -2.84 30.93 8.04
CA ALA A 138 -2.06 29.91 7.34
C ALA A 138 -0.71 30.46 6.80
N LYS A 139 -0.63 31.76 6.49
CA LYS A 139 0.59 32.40 5.98
C LYS A 139 1.68 32.60 7.05
N LEU A 140 1.30 32.63 8.33
CA LEU A 140 2.21 32.85 9.46
C LEU A 140 2.41 31.59 10.32
N HIS A 141 1.85 30.47 9.89
CA HIS A 141 1.96 29.20 10.61
C HIS A 141 3.25 28.49 10.22
N HIS A 142 4.11 28.24 11.22
CA HIS A 142 5.30 27.39 11.02
C HIS A 142 4.90 25.92 11.19
N PRO A 143 5.04 25.08 10.16
CA PRO A 143 4.49 23.73 10.18
C PRO A 143 5.35 22.75 10.97
N TRP A 144 6.65 23.01 11.15
CA TRP A 144 7.50 22.12 11.95
C TRP A 144 7.42 22.48 13.43
N ARG A 145 7.10 21.48 14.27
CA ARG A 145 7.11 21.57 15.73
C ARG A 145 8.16 20.63 16.30
N GLY A 146 8.74 20.99 17.44
CA GLY A 146 9.75 20.18 18.12
C GLY A 146 10.74 21.04 18.91
N PRO A 147 11.78 20.42 19.48
CA PRO A 147 12.23 19.05 19.21
C PRO A 147 11.42 17.97 19.95
N PHE A 148 11.22 16.82 19.29
CA PHE A 148 10.68 15.60 19.89
C PHE A 148 11.78 14.53 19.97
N ALA A 149 11.80 13.74 21.03
CA ALA A 149 12.73 12.61 21.18
C ALA A 149 12.08 11.31 20.69
N VAL A 150 12.81 10.51 19.92
CA VAL A 150 12.40 9.15 19.52
C VAL A 150 12.49 8.23 20.74
N LEU A 151 11.34 7.72 21.20
CA LEU A 151 11.26 6.78 22.32
C LEU A 151 11.37 5.33 21.88
N ASP A 152 10.81 5.01 20.71
CA ASP A 152 10.80 3.66 20.18
C ASP A 152 10.75 3.68 18.65
N VAL A 153 11.37 2.66 18.04
CA VAL A 153 11.42 2.45 16.60
C VAL A 153 10.52 1.26 16.30
N LEU A 154 9.29 1.52 15.83
CA LEU A 154 8.31 0.49 15.54
C LEU A 154 8.61 -0.20 14.20
N THR A 155 9.02 0.58 13.21
CA THR A 155 9.49 0.14 11.88
C THR A 155 10.54 1.12 11.35
N LEU A 156 11.12 0.86 10.18
CA LEU A 156 12.05 1.78 9.51
C LEU A 156 11.45 3.16 9.18
N THR A 157 10.12 3.31 9.23
CA THR A 157 9.40 4.54 8.90
C THR A 157 8.45 5.02 9.99
N SER A 158 8.24 4.24 11.06
CA SER A 158 7.29 4.55 12.13
C SER A 158 7.99 4.61 13.49
N PHE A 159 7.85 5.73 14.17
CA PHE A 159 8.53 6.02 15.43
C PHE A 159 7.56 6.53 16.48
N LEU A 160 7.76 6.13 17.73
CA LEU A 160 7.07 6.72 18.87
C LEU A 160 7.86 7.94 19.35
N GLN A 161 7.18 9.08 19.49
CA GLN A 161 7.81 10.36 19.82
C GLN A 161 7.23 10.95 21.11
N ARG A 162 8.08 11.61 21.91
CA ARG A 162 7.66 12.41 23.07
C ARG A 162 8.26 13.81 23.01
N ASP A 163 7.51 14.78 23.51
CA ASP A 163 7.94 16.17 23.60
C ASP A 163 9.20 16.28 24.48
N ALA A 164 10.31 16.76 23.90
CA ALA A 164 11.60 16.85 24.60
C ALA A 164 11.65 18.01 25.60
N ILE A 165 10.71 18.96 25.53
CA ILE A 165 10.66 20.15 26.40
C ILE A 165 9.89 19.86 27.70
N ARG A 166 9.12 18.76 27.76
CA ARG A 166 8.32 18.33 28.94
C ARG A 166 8.89 17.07 29.61
N ALA A 167 10.20 16.90 29.61
CA ALA A 167 10.91 15.86 30.35
C ALA A 167 11.41 16.38 31.70
#